data_AF-A0A925HKU0-F1
#
_entry.id   AF-A0A925HKU0-F1
#
_cell.length_a   1.000
_cell.length_b   1.000
_cell.length_c   1.000
_cell.angle_alpha   90.00
_cell.angle_beta   90.00
_cell.angle_gamma   90.00
#
_symmetry.space_group_name_H-M   'P 1'
#
loop_
_entity.id
_entity.type
_entity.pdbx_description
1 polymer ?
#
loop_
_entity_poly.entity_id
_entity_poly.type
_entity_poly.pdbx_seq_one_letter_code
_entity_poly.pdbx_strand_id
1 'polypeptide(L)'
;MNMLPEEVQRKSGNEHLFYKVAKSQAYFEEKIRTSGGRTIGHGEFILDLDIIALQEAIYIPLSFASGKKATGFVYQIEGTVEGIISTAKISCRGEGITQVVLGTLLYVKIPTGKTASFHIIVDIKGGLGKEYKIVINRINYKLNPSEARYKKFDAAISTKTLQFR
;
A
#
# COMPACT_ATOMS: atom_id res chain seq x y z
N MET A 1 3.11 -12.38 32.67
CA MET A 1 1.86 -12.27 31.91
C MET A 1 2.10 -11.23 30.84
N ASN A 2 2.56 -11.64 29.66
CA ASN A 2 2.99 -10.72 28.61
C ASN A 2 1.76 -10.24 27.86
N MET A 3 1.42 -8.96 28.02
CA MET A 3 0.46 -8.28 27.17
C MET A 3 1.06 -8.20 25.76
N LEU A 4 0.43 -8.85 24.79
CA LEU A 4 0.67 -8.57 23.38
C LEU A 4 0.14 -7.15 23.09
N PRO A 5 0.87 -6.32 22.33
CA PRO A 5 0.40 -4.98 22.01
C PRO A 5 -0.84 -5.08 21.12
N GLU A 6 -1.91 -4.37 21.49
CA GLU A 6 -3.09 -4.15 20.66
C GLU A 6 -2.68 -3.53 19.31
N GLU A 7 -2.48 -4.36 18.30
CA GLU A 7 -2.56 -3.90 16.93
C GLU A 7 -4.01 -3.47 16.67
N VAL A 8 -4.19 -2.17 16.43
CA VAL A 8 -5.45 -1.57 16.01
C VAL A 8 -5.95 -2.30 14.77
N GLN A 9 -6.83 -3.28 14.95
CA GLN A 9 -7.51 -4.00 13.88
C GLN A 9 -8.47 -3.05 13.17
N ARG A 10 -7.95 -2.18 12.29
CA ARG A 10 -8.76 -1.38 11.36
C ARG A 10 -9.33 -2.33 10.31
N LYS A 11 -10.53 -2.82 10.58
CA LYS A 11 -11.32 -3.68 9.70
C LYS A 11 -12.36 -2.81 9.01
N SER A 12 -12.41 -2.86 7.68
CA SER A 12 -13.47 -2.22 6.92
C SER A 12 -13.60 -2.90 5.56
N GLY A 13 -14.79 -2.84 4.97
CA GLY A 13 -15.12 -3.50 3.73
C GLY A 13 -16.37 -2.89 3.11
N ASN A 14 -16.62 -3.24 1.86
CA ASN A 14 -17.89 -3.01 1.18
C ASN A 14 -18.52 -4.36 0.81
N GLU A 15 -19.54 -4.34 -0.03
CA GLU A 15 -20.24 -5.55 -0.47
C GLU A 15 -19.33 -6.56 -1.20
N HIS A 16 -18.23 -6.11 -1.83
CA HIS A 16 -17.37 -6.94 -2.67
C HIS A 16 -16.03 -7.31 -2.02
N LEU A 17 -15.49 -6.46 -1.15
CA LEU A 17 -14.18 -6.68 -0.56
C LEU A 17 -14.13 -6.29 0.92
N PHE A 18 -13.27 -6.98 1.65
CA PHE A 18 -12.89 -6.68 3.01
C PHE A 18 -11.36 -6.55 3.09
N TYR A 19 -10.85 -5.64 3.92
CA TYR A 19 -9.41 -5.58 4.19
C TYR A 19 -9.07 -5.70 5.67
N LYS A 20 -7.86 -6.16 5.92
CA LYS A 20 -7.23 -6.20 7.24
C LYS A 20 -5.76 -5.83 7.12
N VAL A 21 -5.31 -4.88 7.95
CA VAL A 21 -3.88 -4.63 8.11
C VAL A 21 -3.29 -5.77 8.96
N ALA A 22 -2.43 -6.57 8.35
CA ALA A 22 -1.72 -7.65 9.03
C ALA A 22 -0.43 -7.16 9.68
N LYS A 23 0.18 -6.10 9.13
CA LYS A 23 1.43 -5.54 9.64
C LYS A 23 1.59 -4.09 9.21
N SER A 24 2.13 -3.27 10.09
CA SER A 24 2.50 -1.88 9.80
C SER A 24 3.81 -1.51 10.47
N GLN A 25 4.83 -1.19 9.67
CA GLN A 25 6.17 -0.87 10.14
C GLN A 25 6.77 0.29 9.34
N ALA A 26 7.76 0.93 9.94
CA ALA A 26 8.57 1.95 9.29
C ALA A 26 9.96 1.97 9.93
N TYR A 27 11.00 2.07 9.12
CA TYR A 27 12.39 2.04 9.54
C TYR A 27 13.16 3.21 8.95
N PHE A 28 13.99 3.85 9.76
CA PHE A 28 14.98 4.78 9.25
C PHE A 28 16.19 3.98 8.80
N GLU A 29 16.60 4.14 7.55
CA GLU A 29 17.72 3.38 6.99
C GLU A 29 19.04 4.13 7.18
N GLU A 30 19.16 5.29 6.54
CA GLU A 30 20.42 6.01 6.50
C GLU A 30 20.27 7.51 6.21
N LYS A 31 21.39 8.22 6.39
CA LYS A 31 21.57 9.61 5.97
C LYS A 31 22.27 9.63 4.62
N ILE A 32 21.68 10.31 3.65
CA ILE A 32 22.24 10.47 2.30
C ILE A 32 22.71 11.91 2.13
N ARG A 33 23.98 12.10 1.74
CA ARG A 33 24.46 13.40 1.27
C ARG A 33 24.13 13.55 -0.21
N THR A 34 23.36 14.58 -0.53
CA THR A 34 23.05 14.96 -1.91
C THR A 34 24.24 15.67 -2.57
N SER A 35 24.25 15.72 -3.90
CA SER A 35 25.27 16.43 -4.68
C SER A 35 25.39 17.92 -4.33
N GLY A 36 24.32 18.53 -3.79
CA GLY A 36 24.31 19.91 -3.30
C GLY A 36 24.74 20.07 -1.83
N GLY A 37 25.36 19.05 -1.21
CA GLY A 37 25.86 19.10 0.18
C GLY A 37 24.78 19.02 1.26
N ARG A 38 23.50 19.01 0.89
CA ARG A 38 22.39 18.81 1.85
C ARG A 38 22.35 17.34 2.28
N THR A 39 22.13 17.11 3.57
CA THR A 39 21.89 15.77 4.12
C THR A 39 20.39 15.53 4.22
N ILE A 40 19.92 14.43 3.66
CA ILE A 40 18.53 13.95 3.73
C ILE A 40 18.50 12.59 4.43
N GLY A 41 17.35 12.23 4.98
CA GLY A 41 17.10 10.89 5.52
C GLY A 41 16.45 9.99 4.47
N HIS A 42 16.73 8.69 4.58
CA HIS A 42 16.06 7.62 3.86
C HIS A 42 15.31 6.73 4.86
N GLY A 43 14.06 6.42 4.56
CA GLY A 43 13.27 5.50 5.38
C GLY A 43 12.39 4.58 4.54
N GLU A 44 12.24 3.36 5.02
CA GLU A 44 11.43 2.31 4.42
C GLU A 44 10.13 2.16 5.21
N PHE A 45 9.00 2.12 4.51
CA PHE A 45 7.66 1.95 5.09
C PHE A 45 7.05 0.66 4.57
N ILE A 46 6.66 -0.23 5.50
CA ILE A 46 6.13 -1.56 5.19
C ILE A 46 4.67 -1.66 5.65
N LEU A 47 3.81 -2.13 4.76
CA LEU A 47 2.42 -2.45 5.05
C LEU A 47 2.08 -3.84 4.50
N ASP A 48 1.67 -4.75 5.39
CA ASP A 48 1.06 -6.02 4.97
C ASP A 48 -0.46 -5.88 5.07
N LEU A 49 -1.12 -6.08 3.93
CA LEU A 49 -2.55 -5.89 3.78
C LEU A 49 -3.19 -7.16 3.24
N ASP A 50 -4.06 -7.77 4.03
CA ASP A 50 -4.93 -8.85 3.58
C ASP A 50 -6.17 -8.26 2.94
N ILE A 51 -6.51 -8.71 1.73
CA ILE A 51 -7.74 -8.37 1.03
C ILE A 51 -8.51 -9.65 0.73
N ILE A 52 -9.79 -9.66 1.09
CA ILE A 52 -10.70 -10.80 0.94
C ILE A 52 -11.79 -10.40 -0.06
N ALA A 53 -12.04 -11.25 -1.05
CA ALA A 53 -13.18 -11.10 -1.96
C ALA A 53 -14.43 -11.73 -1.34
N LEU A 54 -15.54 -11.00 -1.25
CA LEU A 54 -16.72 -11.44 -0.49
C LEU A 54 -17.79 -12.10 -1.37
N GLN A 55 -18.34 -11.37 -2.34
CA GLN A 55 -19.47 -11.85 -3.16
C GLN A 55 -19.04 -12.50 -4.47
N GLU A 56 -17.99 -11.98 -5.09
CA GLU A 56 -17.51 -12.41 -6.40
C GLU A 56 -16.00 -12.21 -6.51
N ALA A 57 -15.40 -12.71 -7.59
CA ALA A 57 -13.98 -12.51 -7.82
C ALA A 57 -13.68 -11.03 -8.08
N ILE A 58 -12.63 -10.51 -7.44
CA ILE A 58 -12.16 -9.14 -7.64
C ILE A 58 -10.78 -9.12 -8.30
N TYR A 59 -10.54 -8.08 -9.08
CA TYR A 59 -9.30 -7.87 -9.82
C TYR A 59 -8.66 -6.57 -9.36
N ILE A 60 -7.51 -6.66 -8.70
CA ILE A 60 -6.76 -5.51 -8.16
C ILE A 60 -5.47 -5.33 -8.95
N PRO A 61 -5.23 -4.17 -9.58
CA PRO A 61 -3.95 -3.91 -10.24
C PRO A 61 -2.77 -3.91 -9.24
N LEU A 62 -1.65 -4.53 -9.63
CA LEU A 62 -0.42 -4.64 -8.81
C LEU A 62 0.53 -3.44 -8.92
N SER A 63 0.00 -2.28 -9.26
CA SER A 63 0.80 -1.08 -9.46
C SER A 63 0.53 -0.04 -8.38
N PHE A 64 1.46 0.90 -8.28
CA PHE A 64 1.29 2.14 -7.55
C PHE A 64 1.05 3.28 -8.54
N ALA A 65 0.07 4.13 -8.25
CA ALA A 65 -0.12 5.34 -9.05
C ALA A 65 1.06 6.31 -8.82
N SER A 66 1.83 6.62 -9.86
CA SER A 66 2.66 7.84 -9.89
C SER A 66 2.26 8.71 -11.09
N GLY A 67 1.90 9.96 -10.80
CA GLY A 67 1.84 11.07 -11.75
C GLY A 67 0.80 11.07 -12.88
N LYS A 68 0.35 9.95 -13.48
CA LYS A 68 -0.49 10.03 -14.71
C LYS A 68 -1.70 9.10 -14.85
N LYS A 69 -1.76 7.91 -14.24
CA LYS A 69 -3.02 7.12 -14.16
C LYS A 69 -3.06 6.33 -12.85
N ALA A 70 -4.20 6.38 -12.16
CA ALA A 70 -4.42 5.62 -10.93
C ALA A 70 -4.57 4.14 -11.27
N THR A 71 -3.71 3.27 -10.76
CA THR A 71 -3.87 1.82 -10.96
C THR A 71 -3.53 1.10 -9.67
N GLY A 72 -4.51 0.37 -9.12
CA GLY A 72 -4.38 -0.43 -7.90
C GLY A 72 -4.55 0.41 -6.64
N PHE A 73 -3.45 0.72 -5.99
CA PHE A 73 -3.43 1.44 -4.72
C PHE A 73 -3.11 2.91 -4.95
N VAL A 74 -3.95 3.79 -4.42
CA VAL A 74 -3.69 5.23 -4.36
C VAL A 74 -3.15 5.55 -2.98
N TYR A 75 -2.01 6.21 -2.93
CA TYR A 75 -1.27 6.47 -1.72
C TYR A 75 -0.62 7.85 -1.78
N GLN A 76 -0.31 8.38 -0.61
CA GLN A 76 0.38 9.65 -0.44
C GLN A 76 1.33 9.58 0.75
N ILE A 77 2.35 10.44 0.72
CA ILE A 77 3.12 10.77 1.91
C ILE A 77 2.33 11.79 2.72
N GLU A 78 2.12 11.51 3.99
CA GLU A 78 1.76 12.52 4.97
C GLU A 78 2.97 12.77 5.86
N GLY A 79 3.40 14.01 5.96
CA GLY A 79 4.59 14.37 6.73
C GLY A 79 4.58 15.82 7.19
N THR A 80 5.46 16.12 8.12
CA THR A 80 5.62 17.48 8.69
C THR A 80 6.25 18.48 7.71
N VAL A 81 6.92 17.98 6.67
CA VAL A 81 7.42 18.74 5.52
C VAL A 81 7.36 17.85 4.27
N GLU A 82 7.70 18.42 3.11
CA GLU A 82 7.80 17.67 1.87
C GLU A 82 8.75 16.46 1.98
N GLY A 83 8.35 15.37 1.34
CA GLY A 83 9.11 14.14 1.20
C GLY A 83 8.89 13.58 -0.20
N ILE A 84 9.82 12.77 -0.68
CA ILE A 84 9.81 12.21 -2.03
C ILE A 84 9.74 10.69 -1.91
N ILE A 85 8.79 10.07 -2.61
CA ILE A 85 8.77 8.62 -2.79
C ILE A 85 9.90 8.26 -3.76
N SER A 86 10.92 7.57 -3.30
CA SER A 86 12.01 7.08 -4.17
C SER A 86 11.57 5.84 -4.96
N THR A 87 10.93 4.90 -4.28
CA THR A 87 10.47 3.64 -4.86
C THR A 87 9.20 3.19 -4.15
N ALA A 88 8.35 2.46 -4.85
CA ALA A 88 7.24 1.75 -4.23
C ALA A 88 7.08 0.38 -4.89
N LYS A 89 7.00 -0.69 -4.09
CA LYS A 89 6.92 -2.07 -4.56
C LYS A 89 5.72 -2.76 -3.92
N ILE A 90 4.96 -3.48 -4.75
CA ILE A 90 3.86 -4.34 -4.31
C ILE A 90 4.18 -5.76 -4.73
N SER A 91 4.10 -6.68 -3.80
CA SER A 91 3.97 -8.10 -4.11
C SER A 91 2.69 -8.65 -3.49
N CYS A 92 2.19 -9.74 -4.06
CA CYS A 92 0.97 -10.39 -3.60
C CYS A 92 1.16 -11.89 -3.58
N ARG A 93 0.64 -12.53 -2.53
CA ARG A 93 0.57 -13.99 -2.39
C ARG A 93 -0.78 -14.40 -1.83
N GLY A 94 -1.14 -15.66 -2.02
CA GLY A 94 -2.33 -16.26 -1.45
C GLY A 94 -2.70 -17.53 -2.20
N GLU A 95 -3.33 -18.46 -1.50
CA GLU A 95 -3.75 -19.72 -2.08
C GLU A 95 -4.92 -19.51 -3.06
N GLY A 96 -4.80 -20.02 -4.28
CA GLY A 96 -5.83 -19.88 -5.32
C GLY A 96 -5.89 -18.48 -5.94
N ILE A 97 -4.97 -17.58 -5.58
CA ILE A 97 -4.83 -16.26 -6.18
C ILE A 97 -4.05 -16.39 -7.49
N THR A 98 -4.53 -15.77 -8.56
CA THR A 98 -3.85 -15.79 -9.86
C THR A 98 -3.53 -14.38 -10.35
N GLN A 99 -2.58 -14.27 -11.28
CA GLN A 99 -2.26 -13.02 -11.93
C GLN A 99 -2.78 -13.04 -13.37
N VAL A 100 -3.37 -11.93 -13.80
CA VAL A 100 -3.93 -11.76 -15.15
C VAL A 100 -3.35 -10.47 -15.74
N VAL A 101 -2.78 -10.56 -16.93
CA VAL A 101 -2.30 -9.40 -17.68
C VAL A 101 -3.39 -8.97 -18.65
N LEU A 102 -3.78 -7.70 -18.60
CA LEU A 102 -4.68 -7.09 -19.58
C LEU A 102 -4.06 -5.80 -20.12
N GLY A 103 -3.67 -5.82 -21.39
CA GLY A 103 -2.87 -4.75 -21.99
C GLY A 103 -1.53 -4.62 -21.27
N THR A 104 -1.26 -3.45 -20.70
CA THR A 104 -0.03 -3.17 -19.93
C THR A 104 -0.19 -3.33 -18.42
N LEU A 105 -1.38 -3.72 -17.95
CA LEU A 105 -1.69 -3.80 -16.51
C LEU A 105 -1.70 -5.25 -16.03
N LEU A 106 -0.96 -5.49 -14.95
CA LEU A 106 -0.97 -6.74 -14.21
C LEU A 106 -2.00 -6.64 -13.08
N TYR A 107 -2.96 -7.56 -13.07
CA TYR A 107 -3.97 -7.69 -12.04
C TYR A 107 -3.73 -8.93 -11.20
N VAL A 108 -4.05 -8.83 -9.92
CA VAL A 108 -4.30 -9.97 -9.04
C VAL A 108 -5.79 -10.29 -9.09
N LYS A 109 -6.13 -11.50 -9.49
CA LYS A 109 -7.48 -12.06 -9.37
C LYS A 109 -7.59 -12.76 -8.02
N ILE A 110 -8.50 -12.28 -7.20
CA ILE A 110 -8.85 -12.86 -5.90
C ILE A 110 -10.21 -13.53 -6.08
N PRO A 111 -10.30 -14.87 -6.09
CA PRO A 111 -11.58 -15.56 -6.16
C PRO A 111 -12.44 -15.28 -4.93
N THR A 112 -13.76 -15.41 -5.08
CA THR A 112 -14.72 -15.29 -3.97
C THR A 112 -14.31 -16.16 -2.77
N GLY A 113 -14.37 -15.59 -1.58
CA GLY A 113 -14.02 -16.25 -0.32
C GLY A 113 -12.52 -16.48 -0.11
N LYS A 114 -11.66 -16.09 -1.05
CA LYS A 114 -10.20 -16.20 -0.91
C LYS A 114 -9.58 -14.89 -0.44
N THR A 115 -8.43 -15.03 0.21
CA THR A 115 -7.64 -13.91 0.75
C THR A 115 -6.34 -13.79 -0.03
N ALA A 116 -6.01 -12.57 -0.44
CA ALA A 116 -4.72 -12.19 -0.97
C ALA A 116 -3.99 -11.30 0.03
N SER A 117 -2.76 -11.68 0.37
CA SER A 117 -1.86 -10.88 1.21
C SER A 117 -0.93 -10.06 0.33
N PHE A 118 -1.10 -8.75 0.39
CA PHE A 118 -0.28 -7.76 -0.29
C PHE A 118 0.83 -7.30 0.66
N HIS A 119 2.06 -7.34 0.17
CA HIS A 119 3.23 -6.80 0.85
C HIS A 119 3.66 -5.54 0.11
N ILE A 120 3.52 -4.41 0.79
CA ILE A 120 3.75 -3.07 0.25
C ILE A 120 4.97 -2.49 0.93
N ILE A 121 5.97 -2.10 0.13
CA ILE A 121 7.15 -1.38 0.57
C ILE A 121 7.18 -0.04 -0.15
N VAL A 122 7.38 1.05 0.60
CA VAL A 122 7.52 2.39 0.06
C VAL A 122 8.75 3.05 0.67
N ASP A 123 9.66 3.46 -0.18
CA ASP A 123 10.89 4.16 0.20
C ASP A 123 10.65 5.66 0.11
N ILE A 124 11.00 6.39 1.18
CA ILE A 124 10.87 7.84 1.25
C ILE A 124 12.23 8.47 1.51
N LYS A 125 12.48 9.56 0.78
CA LYS A 125 13.56 10.51 1.05
C LYS A 125 12.98 11.81 1.60
N GLY A 126 13.56 12.33 2.67
CA GLY A 126 12.99 13.46 3.41
C GLY A 126 14.02 14.21 4.25
N GLY A 127 13.59 15.31 4.87
CA GLY A 127 14.42 16.07 5.80
C GLY A 127 14.66 15.33 7.11
N LEU A 128 15.84 15.52 7.72
CA LEU A 128 16.12 15.01 9.06
C LEU A 128 15.33 15.78 10.13
N GLY A 129 15.02 15.10 11.24
CA GLY A 129 14.19 15.60 12.33
C GLY A 129 12.70 15.65 12.03
N LYS A 130 12.27 15.18 10.85
CA LYS A 130 10.90 15.28 10.34
C LYS A 130 10.19 13.95 10.41
N GLU A 131 8.87 14.03 10.59
CA GLU A 131 8.00 12.86 10.63
C GLU A 131 7.31 12.61 9.29
N TYR A 132 7.20 11.33 8.95
CA TYR A 132 6.58 10.83 7.72
C TYR A 132 5.75 9.58 8.02
N LYS A 133 4.68 9.38 7.26
CA LYS A 133 3.91 8.14 7.15
C LYS A 133 3.35 8.01 5.73
N ILE A 134 3.15 6.78 5.29
CA ILE A 134 2.39 6.46 4.07
C ILE A 134 0.93 6.21 4.41
N VAL A 135 0.04 6.81 3.63
CA VAL A 135 -1.40 6.57 3.69
C VAL A 135 -1.92 6.11 2.33
N ILE A 136 -2.49 4.91 2.28
CA ILE A 136 -3.31 4.44 1.16
C ILE A 136 -4.71 4.97 1.42
N ASN A 137 -5.27 5.76 0.50
CA ASN A 137 -6.61 6.33 0.63
C ASN A 137 -7.66 5.62 -0.21
N ARG A 138 -7.22 4.84 -1.21
CA ARG A 138 -8.13 4.12 -2.11
C ARG A 138 -7.49 2.85 -2.66
N ILE A 139 -8.31 1.81 -2.73
CA ILE A 139 -8.03 0.58 -3.48
C ILE A 139 -8.98 0.56 -4.69
N ASN A 140 -8.41 0.58 -5.89
CA ASN A 140 -9.16 0.41 -7.14
C ASN A 140 -9.22 -1.07 -7.48
N TYR A 141 -10.41 -1.54 -7.85
CA TYR A 141 -10.62 -2.92 -8.25
C TYR A 141 -11.64 -3.01 -9.39
N LYS A 142 -11.68 -4.16 -10.06
CA LYS A 142 -12.73 -4.50 -11.03
C LYS A 142 -13.41 -5.80 -10.62
N LEU A 143 -14.64 -5.97 -11.10
CA LEU A 143 -15.36 -7.25 -11.02
C LEU A 143 -15.16 -8.05 -12.31
N ASN A 144 -15.06 -7.34 -13.43
CA ASN A 144 -14.67 -7.90 -14.71
C ASN A 144 -13.52 -7.08 -15.31
N PRO A 145 -12.36 -7.68 -15.63
CA PRO A 145 -11.19 -6.94 -16.12
C PRO A 145 -11.47 -6.17 -17.43
N SER A 146 -12.44 -6.62 -18.24
CA SER A 146 -12.86 -5.97 -19.48
C SER A 146 -13.67 -4.68 -19.26
N GLU A 147 -14.13 -4.39 -18.04
CA GLU A 147 -14.84 -3.15 -17.73
C GLU A 147 -13.94 -1.93 -17.91
N ALA A 148 -14.48 -0.84 -18.45
CA ALA A 148 -13.71 0.38 -18.66
C ALA A 148 -13.36 1.12 -17.36
N ARG A 149 -14.22 1.02 -16.33
CA ARG A 149 -14.12 1.79 -15.09
C ARG A 149 -13.76 0.90 -13.91
N TYR A 150 -12.97 1.44 -12.99
CA TYR A 150 -12.70 0.79 -11.71
C TYR A 150 -13.83 1.08 -10.73
N LYS A 151 -14.17 0.07 -9.93
CA LYS A 151 -14.80 0.28 -8.62
C LYS A 151 -13.76 0.80 -7.64
N LYS A 152 -14.23 1.52 -6.64
CA LYS A 152 -13.38 2.19 -5.64
C LYS A 152 -13.78 1.71 -4.26
N PHE A 153 -12.77 1.38 -3.48
CA PHE A 153 -12.91 1.20 -2.06
C PHE A 153 -12.08 2.29 -1.37
N ASP A 154 -12.78 3.29 -0.86
CA ASP A 154 -12.18 4.44 -0.19
C ASP A 154 -12.04 4.13 1.30
N ALA A 155 -10.80 3.93 1.74
CA ALA A 155 -10.45 3.70 3.13
C ALA A 155 -9.03 4.23 3.40
N ALA A 156 -8.86 4.94 4.51
CA ALA A 156 -7.55 5.44 4.94
C ALA A 156 -6.79 4.34 5.70
N ILE A 157 -5.82 3.72 5.03
CA ILE A 157 -4.94 2.69 5.57
C ILE A 157 -3.55 3.28 5.71
N SER A 158 -3.10 3.48 6.95
CA SER A 158 -1.86 4.20 7.25
C SER A 158 -0.79 3.27 7.81
N THR A 159 0.46 3.55 7.44
CA THR A 159 1.64 3.01 8.12
C THR A 159 1.86 3.67 9.48
N LYS A 160 2.76 3.12 10.30
CA LYS A 160 3.28 3.81 11.48
C LYS A 160 4.03 5.07 11.05
N THR A 161 3.91 6.13 11.85
CA THR A 161 4.71 7.34 11.67
C THR A 161 6.16 7.07 12.06
N LEU A 162 7.10 7.59 11.27
CA LEU A 162 8.53 7.50 11.50
C LEU A 162 9.15 8.90 11.46
N GLN A 163 9.95 9.21 12.48
CA GLN A 163 10.81 10.38 12.48
C GLN A 163 12.18 10.02 11.87
N PHE A 164 12.64 10.79 10.89
CA PHE A 164 13.97 10.63 10.31
C PHE A 164 15.00 11.25 11.26
N ARG A 165 16.02 10.49 11.67
CA ARG A 165 16.98 10.88 12.72
C ARG A 165 18.40 11.05 12.18
#